data_AF-A0A178L3R2-F1
#
_entry.id   AF-A0A178L3R2-F1
#
_cell.length_a   1.000
_cell.length_b   1.000
_cell.length_c   1.000
_cell.angle_alpha   90.00
_cell.angle_beta   90.00
_cell.angle_gamma   90.00
#
_symmetry.space_group_name_H-M   'P 1'
#
loop_
_entity.id
_entity.type
_entity.pdbx_description
1 polymer ?
#
loop_
_entity_poly.entity_id
_entity_poly.type
_entity_poly.pdbx_seq_one_letter_code
_entity_poly.pdbx_strand_id
1 'polypeptide(L)'
;MDQRPLGLNPAPGGESTGGCGCDTRRQSLVFFHQPNYDTLIECLPGCATPGTPPRHAPITSGDHLRSKFVKQTTFGGTQTGVRVA
;
A
#
# COMPACT_ATOMS: atom_id res chain seq x y z
N MET A 1 -47.38 12.39 -36.33
CA MET A 1 -48.21 13.02 -35.31
C MET A 1 -48.46 12.00 -34.20
N ASP A 2 -47.78 12.20 -33.05
CA ASP A 2 -48.35 12.24 -31.70
C ASP A 2 -49.39 11.19 -31.25
N GLN A 3 -49.28 10.46 -30.14
CA GLN A 3 -48.45 10.58 -28.92
C GLN A 3 -48.32 9.17 -28.30
N ARG A 4 -47.12 8.79 -27.82
CA ARG A 4 -46.93 7.67 -26.88
C ARG A 4 -47.22 8.20 -25.47
N PRO A 5 -48.10 7.57 -24.66
CA PRO A 5 -48.28 8.01 -23.29
C PRO A 5 -47.02 7.69 -22.47
N LEU A 6 -46.51 8.74 -21.82
CA LEU A 6 -45.42 8.71 -20.87
C LEU A 6 -45.82 7.92 -19.61
N GLY A 7 -44.95 7.00 -19.19
CA GLY A 7 -44.75 6.66 -17.78
C GLY A 7 -45.87 5.88 -17.10
N LEU A 8 -45.82 4.56 -17.19
CA LEU A 8 -46.06 3.74 -16.00
C LEU A 8 -44.67 3.31 -15.50
N ASN A 9 -44.21 3.96 -14.45
CA ASN A 9 -43.04 3.49 -13.70
C ASN A 9 -43.28 2.01 -13.33
N PRO A 10 -42.29 1.12 -13.50
CA PRO A 10 -42.40 -0.22 -12.98
C PRO A 10 -42.70 -0.16 -11.48
N ALA A 11 -43.63 -0.99 -11.03
CA ALA A 11 -44.03 -1.09 -9.63
C ALA A 11 -42.79 -1.29 -8.73
N PRO A 12 -42.77 -0.77 -7.48
CA PRO A 12 -41.74 -1.08 -6.50
C PRO A 12 -41.93 -2.53 -6.02
N GLY A 13 -41.53 -3.47 -6.86
CA GLY A 13 -41.59 -4.91 -6.63
C GLY A 13 -40.19 -5.46 -6.83
N GLY A 14 -39.50 -5.70 -5.71
CA GLY A 14 -38.09 -6.04 -5.64
C GLY A 14 -37.67 -7.18 -6.57
N GLU A 15 -36.97 -6.81 -7.64
CA GLU A 15 -35.86 -7.63 -8.10
C GLU A 15 -34.68 -7.33 -7.18
N SER A 16 -34.32 -8.30 -6.36
CA SER A 16 -33.03 -8.26 -5.71
C SER A 16 -31.98 -8.27 -6.82
N THR A 17 -31.45 -7.09 -7.18
CA THR A 17 -30.11 -6.98 -7.75
C THR A 17 -29.12 -7.42 -6.67
N GLY A 18 -29.19 -8.70 -6.30
CA GLY A 18 -28.15 -9.44 -5.65
C GLY A 18 -27.12 -9.81 -6.69
N GLY A 19 -26.62 -8.81 -7.43
CA GLY A 19 -25.29 -8.96 -7.97
C GLY A 19 -24.41 -9.10 -6.74
N CYS A 20 -23.74 -10.24 -6.57
CA CYS A 20 -22.47 -10.20 -5.86
C CYS A 20 -21.48 -9.46 -6.78
N GLY A 21 -21.71 -8.16 -6.96
CA GLY A 21 -20.64 -7.18 -7.17
C GLY A 21 -19.92 -6.93 -5.86
N CYS A 22 -19.84 -7.96 -5.01
CA CYS A 22 -18.94 -8.03 -3.91
C CYS A 22 -17.55 -8.14 -4.54
N ASP A 23 -16.94 -7.00 -4.86
CA ASP A 23 -15.51 -6.90 -4.61
C ASP A 23 -15.36 -7.34 -3.15
N THR A 24 -15.02 -8.62 -2.97
CA THR A 24 -14.71 -9.16 -1.66
C THR A 24 -13.54 -8.33 -1.23
N ARG A 25 -13.82 -7.32 -0.39
CA ARG A 25 -12.84 -6.29 -0.04
C ARG A 25 -11.60 -7.02 0.42
N ARG A 26 -10.51 -6.89 -0.34
CA ARG A 26 -9.28 -7.62 -0.05
C ARG A 26 -8.78 -7.22 1.33
N GLN A 27 -8.95 -8.11 2.31
CA GLN A 27 -8.41 -7.94 3.64
C GLN A 27 -7.05 -8.62 3.69
N SER A 28 -6.02 -7.88 4.08
CA SER A 28 -4.71 -8.45 4.37
C SER A 28 -4.26 -7.98 5.75
N LEU A 29 -3.98 -8.94 6.62
CA LEU A 29 -3.36 -8.75 7.91
C LEU A 29 -1.92 -9.27 7.80
N VAL A 30 -0.96 -8.44 8.19
CA VAL A 30 0.47 -8.76 8.10
C VAL A 30 1.14 -8.47 9.41
N PHE A 31 1.99 -9.41 9.83
CA PHE A 31 2.86 -9.27 10.98
C PHE A 31 4.30 -9.13 10.48
N PHE A 32 4.92 -8.00 10.79
CA PHE A 32 6.31 -7.74 10.45
C PHE A 32 7.18 -8.07 11.65
N HIS A 33 8.03 -9.09 11.52
CA HIS A 33 9.00 -9.41 12.56
C HIS A 33 10.22 -8.52 12.41
N GLN A 34 10.61 -7.84 13.49
CA GLN A 34 11.84 -7.06 13.55
C GLN A 34 12.68 -7.53 14.75
N PRO A 35 14.02 -7.57 14.62
CA PRO A 35 14.90 -7.78 15.75
C PRO A 35 14.86 -6.57 16.69
N ASN A 36 15.46 -6.71 17.89
CA ASN A 36 15.51 -5.63 18.87
C ASN A 36 16.13 -4.36 18.26
N TYR A 37 15.71 -3.19 18.74
CA TYR A 37 16.06 -1.90 18.16
C TYR A 37 17.58 -1.64 18.11
N ASP A 38 18.28 -2.09 19.14
CA ASP A 38 19.71 -1.98 19.36
C ASP A 38 20.54 -3.09 18.69
N THR A 39 19.89 -4.09 18.08
CA THR A 39 20.59 -5.21 17.44
C THR A 39 21.42 -4.72 16.25
N LEU A 40 22.70 -5.09 16.24
CA LEU A 40 23.60 -4.84 15.12
C LEU A 40 23.30 -5.80 13.97
N ILE A 41 23.05 -5.25 12.78
CA ILE A 41 22.85 -5.99 11.54
C ILE A 41 24.13 -5.88 10.71
N GLU A 42 24.80 -7.01 10.53
CA GLU A 42 26.02 -7.13 9.74
C GLU A 42 26.02 -8.39 8.88
N CYS A 43 27.03 -8.53 8.03
CA CYS A 43 27.17 -9.76 7.25
C CYS A 43 27.41 -10.94 8.20
N LEU A 44 26.60 -11.98 8.06
CA LEU A 44 26.70 -13.18 8.89
C LEU A 44 28.09 -13.83 8.75
N PRO A 45 28.61 -14.42 9.83
CA PRO A 45 29.88 -15.15 9.77
C PRO A 45 29.77 -16.29 8.75
N GLY A 46 30.73 -16.35 7.82
CA GLY A 46 30.75 -17.32 6.72
C GLY A 46 30.05 -16.88 5.43
N CYS A 47 29.29 -15.78 5.44
CA CYS A 47 28.71 -15.22 4.21
C CYS A 47 29.65 -14.25 3.48
N ALA A 48 30.68 -13.75 4.15
CA ALA A 48 31.74 -12.96 3.55
C ALA A 48 32.94 -13.85 3.20
N THR A 49 33.34 -13.86 1.93
CA THR A 49 34.55 -14.56 1.46
C THR A 49 35.50 -13.58 0.80
N PRO A 50 36.78 -13.93 0.58
CA PRO A 50 37.72 -13.06 -0.11
C PRO A 50 37.27 -12.64 -1.52
N GLY A 51 36.48 -13.48 -2.19
CA GLY A 51 35.89 -13.17 -3.51
C GLY A 51 34.54 -12.45 -3.44
N THR A 52 33.87 -12.50 -2.29
CA THR A 52 32.55 -11.90 -2.07
C THR A 52 32.55 -11.13 -0.75
N PRO A 53 33.07 -9.90 -0.75
CA PRO A 53 33.08 -9.08 0.46
C PRO A 53 31.66 -8.66 0.87
N PRO A 54 31.46 -8.25 2.13
CA PRO A 54 30.19 -7.73 2.60
C PRO A 54 29.69 -6.58 1.71
N ARG A 55 28.46 -6.72 1.19
CA ARG A 55 27.86 -5.70 0.31
C ARG A 55 27.41 -4.44 1.06
N HIS A 56 27.08 -4.59 2.34
CA HIS A 56 26.50 -3.53 3.16
C HIS A 56 27.33 -3.32 4.42
N ALA A 57 27.50 -2.06 4.80
CA ALA A 57 28.13 -1.71 6.06
C ALA A 57 27.22 -2.14 7.24
N PRO A 58 27.81 -2.52 8.39
CA PRO A 58 27.05 -2.79 9.61
C PRO A 58 26.18 -1.60 10.02
N ILE A 59 24.94 -1.86 10.45
CA ILE A 59 23.98 -0.84 10.91
C ILE A 59 23.06 -1.43 11.97
N THR A 60 22.55 -0.64 12.92
CA THR A 60 21.53 -1.14 13.86
C THR A 60 20.16 -1.30 13.20
N SER A 61 19.35 -2.21 13.72
CA SER A 61 17.95 -2.41 13.29
C SER A 61 17.17 -1.09 13.39
N GLY A 62 17.34 -0.36 14.49
CA GLY A 62 16.67 0.91 14.75
C GLY A 62 17.07 2.02 13.79
N ASP A 63 18.37 2.16 13.49
CA ASP A 63 18.87 3.15 12.54
C ASP A 63 18.37 2.87 11.12
N HIS A 64 18.35 1.60 10.73
CA HIS A 64 17.82 1.19 9.45
C HIS A 64 16.30 1.45 9.36
N LEU A 65 15.53 1.11 10.40
CA LEU A 65 14.09 1.39 10.47
C LEU A 65 13.81 2.90 10.37
N ARG A 66 14.54 3.72 11.14
CA ARG A 66 14.43 5.18 11.10
C ARG A 66 14.73 5.73 9.71
N SER A 67 15.79 5.23 9.07
CA SER A 67 16.17 5.61 7.71
C SER A 67 15.08 5.28 6.69
N LYS A 68 14.39 4.13 6.84
CA LYS A 68 13.26 3.74 5.99
C LYS A 68 12.04 4.61 6.25
N PHE A 69 11.74 4.88 7.51
CA PHE A 69 10.62 5.73 7.89
C PHE A 69 10.77 7.12 7.30
N VAL A 70 11.90 7.82 7.53
CA VAL A 70 12.16 9.16 6.99
C VAL A 70 12.05 9.22 5.46
N LYS A 71 12.58 8.21 4.76
CA LYS A 71 12.47 8.10 3.29
C LYS A 71 11.02 7.95 2.82
N GLN A 72 10.16 7.28 3.59
CA GLN A 72 8.77 7.01 3.22
C GLN A 72 7.79 8.10 3.70
N THR A 73 8.06 8.74 4.84
CA THR A 73 7.19 9.77 5.45
C THR A 73 7.56 11.20 5.08
N THR A 74 8.49 11.41 4.15
CA THR A 74 8.56 12.67 3.40
C THR A 74 7.34 12.74 2.46
N PHE A 75 6.17 13.00 3.05
CA PHE A 75 4.97 13.45 2.36
C PHE A 75 5.23 14.88 1.88
N GLY A 76 5.24 15.11 0.56
CA GLY A 76 5.25 16.49 0.07
C GLY A 76 5.84 16.71 -1.30
N GLY A 77 5.45 15.93 -2.30
CA GLY A 77 5.31 16.54 -3.63
C GLY A 77 4.17 17.54 -3.52
N THR A 78 4.48 18.82 -3.29
CA THR A 78 3.54 19.92 -3.52
C THR A 78 3.09 19.84 -4.98
N GLN A 79 1.94 19.25 -5.25
CA GLN A 79 1.24 19.50 -6.51
C GLN A 79 0.66 20.91 -6.45
N THR A 80 1.52 21.91 -6.60
CA THR A 80 1.11 23.27 -6.98
C THR A 80 0.66 23.18 -8.44
N GLY A 81 -0.63 22.91 -8.61
CA GLY A 81 -1.25 22.68 -9.91
C GLY A 81 -2.69 23.18 -9.96
N VAL A 82 -3.00 24.30 -9.30
CA VAL A 82 -4.16 25.11 -9.68
C VAL A 82 -3.86 25.69 -11.06
N ARG A 83 -4.41 25.08 -12.10
CA ARG A 83 -4.51 25.71 -13.42
C ARG A 83 -5.59 26.78 -13.32
N VAL A 84 -5.18 28.03 -13.28
CA VAL A 84 -6.03 29.15 -13.66
C VAL A 84 -5.99 29.25 -15.18
N ALA A 85 -7.11 28.94 -15.81
CA ALA A 85 -7.58 29.54 -17.06
C ALA A 85 -9.09 29.27 -17.15
#